data_AF-A0A9D8TG81-F1
#
_entry.id   AF-A0A9D8TG81-F1
#
_cell.length_a   1.000
_cell.length_b   1.000
_cell.length_c   1.000
_cell.angle_alpha   90.00
_cell.angle_beta   90.00
_cell.angle_gamma   90.00
#
_symmetry.space_group_name_H-M   'P 1'
#
loop_
_entity.id
_entity.type
_entity.pdbx_description
1 polymer ?
#
loop_
_entity_poly.entity_id
_entity_poly.type
_entity_poly.pdbx_seq_one_letter_code
_entity_poly.pdbx_strand_id
1 'polypeptide(L)'
;MDNDLTANTYGTMERDQNGEVAALIKVVTKAQGFLFDGGMTGIVRVKQDVGEVWVYVPHGIKRITIKHPDFGVWRDYYFPLPIEKAKTYEMKLSTGKVETIVTHSV
;
A
#
# COMPACT_ATOMS: atom_id res chain seq x y z
N MET A 1 17.99 -5.70 -0.59
CA MET A 1 17.13 -6.19 0.52
C MET A 1 16.52 -7.48 0.00
N ASP A 2 17.24 -8.58 0.15
CA ASP A 2 17.16 -9.67 -0.83
C ASP A 2 16.31 -10.87 -0.42
N ASN A 3 15.42 -10.74 0.58
CA ASN A 3 14.26 -11.63 0.77
C ASN A 3 13.40 -11.13 1.94
N ASP A 4 12.52 -10.16 1.70
CA ASP A 4 11.47 -9.83 2.67
C ASP A 4 10.34 -10.88 2.60
N LEU A 5 10.29 -11.75 3.60
CA LEU A 5 9.32 -12.84 3.69
C LEU A 5 8.06 -12.47 4.49
N THR A 6 7.82 -11.19 4.80
CA THR A 6 6.70 -10.76 5.67
C THR A 6 5.34 -11.28 5.20
N ALA A 7 5.08 -11.32 3.89
CA ALA A 7 3.84 -11.88 3.32
C ALA A 7 3.65 -13.39 3.61
N ASN A 8 4.75 -14.11 3.86
CA ASN A 8 4.79 -15.56 4.06
C ASN A 8 5.17 -15.95 5.50
N THR A 9 5.29 -14.96 6.40
CA THR A 9 5.59 -15.22 7.82
C THR A 9 4.29 -15.45 8.58
N TYR A 10 4.30 -16.48 9.44
CA TYR A 10 3.18 -16.79 10.32
C TYR A 10 2.87 -15.60 11.24
N GLY A 11 1.61 -15.15 11.26
CA GLY A 11 1.16 -13.99 12.04
C GLY A 11 1.06 -12.68 11.26
N THR A 12 1.68 -12.59 10.07
CA THR A 12 1.57 -11.45 9.15
C THR A 12 0.97 -11.81 7.80
N MET A 13 0.73 -13.10 7.55
CA MET A 13 0.06 -13.58 6.36
C MET A 13 -1.42 -13.19 6.36
N GLU A 14 -1.91 -12.74 5.22
CA GLU A 14 -3.33 -12.50 4.97
C GLU A 14 -3.79 -13.41 3.84
N ARG A 15 -5.07 -13.80 3.88
CA ARG A 15 -5.67 -14.61 2.82
C ARG A 15 -6.76 -13.83 2.12
N ASP A 16 -6.84 -13.97 0.81
CA ASP A 16 -7.94 -13.42 0.04
C ASP A 16 -9.23 -14.27 0.21
N GLN A 17 -10.30 -13.85 -0.45
CA GLN A 17 -11.61 -14.52 -0.39
C GLN A 17 -11.59 -15.96 -0.91
N ASN A 18 -10.57 -16.34 -1.68
CA ASN A 18 -10.40 -17.68 -2.23
C ASN A 18 -9.52 -18.57 -1.33
N GLY A 19 -9.04 -18.03 -0.21
CA GLY A 19 -8.15 -18.72 0.72
C GLY A 19 -6.69 -18.74 0.29
N GLU A 20 -6.31 -18.01 -0.76
CA GLU A 20 -4.94 -17.89 -1.22
C GLU A 20 -4.18 -16.81 -0.44
N VAL A 21 -2.88 -17.02 -0.24
CA VAL A 21 -2.03 -16.06 0.50
C VAL A 21 -1.82 -14.82 -0.35
N ALA A 22 -2.23 -13.68 0.20
CA ALA A 22 -2.12 -12.36 -0.43
C ALA A 22 -0.66 -11.96 -0.62
N ALA A 23 -0.41 -11.11 -1.61
CA ALA A 23 0.85 -10.38 -1.72
C ALA A 23 0.83 -9.18 -0.77
N LEU A 24 1.99 -8.76 -0.27
CA LEU A 24 2.15 -7.58 0.56
C LEU A 24 2.91 -6.49 -0.18
N ILE A 25 2.36 -5.28 -0.22
CA ILE A 25 3.06 -4.08 -0.67
C ILE A 25 3.32 -3.20 0.55
N LYS A 26 4.59 -3.05 0.91
CA LYS A 26 5.05 -2.10 1.93
C LYS A 26 5.25 -0.74 1.31
N VAL A 27 4.35 0.17 1.61
CA VAL A 27 4.39 1.55 1.15
C VAL A 27 5.19 2.37 2.15
N VAL A 28 6.43 2.71 1.81
CA VAL A 28 7.31 3.49 2.67
C VAL A 28 6.90 4.96 2.60
N THR A 29 6.35 5.48 3.71
CA THR A 29 5.86 6.86 3.82
C THR A 29 5.74 7.28 5.28
N LYS A 30 6.04 8.56 5.56
CA LYS A 30 5.84 9.14 6.89
C LYS A 30 4.42 9.66 7.11
N ALA A 31 3.68 9.88 6.03
CA ALA A 31 2.32 10.39 6.10
C ALA A 31 1.32 9.26 6.40
N GLN A 32 0.21 9.62 7.03
CA GLN A 32 -0.84 8.70 7.47
C GLN A 32 -2.17 9.06 6.79
N GLY A 33 -3.13 8.14 6.81
CA GLY A 33 -4.45 8.42 6.22
C GLY A 33 -4.53 8.18 4.71
N PHE A 34 -3.58 7.40 4.17
CA PHE A 34 -3.70 6.90 2.81
C PHE A 34 -4.85 5.89 2.68
N LEU A 35 -5.60 6.02 1.60
CA LEU A 35 -6.58 5.03 1.17
C LEU A 35 -6.08 4.36 -0.11
N PHE A 36 -6.30 3.05 -0.19
CA PHE A 36 -5.86 2.22 -1.30
C PHE A 36 -7.07 1.55 -1.96
N ASP A 37 -7.03 1.48 -3.28
CA ASP A 37 -8.11 0.97 -4.09
C ASP A 37 -7.53 0.12 -5.23
N GLY A 38 -7.85 -1.18 -5.21
CA GLY A 38 -7.39 -2.16 -6.20
C GLY A 38 -8.32 -2.30 -7.40
N GLY A 39 -9.31 -1.42 -7.55
CA GLY A 39 -10.35 -1.53 -8.57
C GLY A 39 -11.18 -2.81 -8.40
N MET A 40 -11.43 -3.52 -9.50
CA MET A 40 -12.26 -4.73 -9.50
C MET A 40 -11.69 -5.86 -8.63
N THR A 41 -10.37 -5.93 -8.49
CA THR A 41 -9.70 -6.95 -7.67
C THR A 41 -9.80 -6.63 -6.17
N GLY A 42 -10.03 -5.36 -5.81
CA GLY A 42 -10.10 -4.91 -4.44
C GLY A 42 -8.77 -4.95 -3.70
N ILE A 43 -8.84 -4.69 -2.39
CA ILE A 43 -7.72 -4.75 -1.45
C ILE A 43 -8.11 -5.77 -0.37
N VAL A 44 -7.20 -6.68 0.00
CA VAL A 44 -7.45 -7.69 1.04
C VAL A 44 -7.46 -7.02 2.41
N ARG A 45 -6.42 -6.24 2.69
CA ARG A 45 -6.27 -5.53 3.97
C ARG A 45 -5.33 -4.35 3.83
N VAL A 46 -5.58 -3.29 4.59
CA VAL A 46 -4.62 -2.20 4.80
C VAL A 46 -4.30 -2.14 6.29
N LYS A 47 -3.01 -2.13 6.63
CA LYS A 47 -2.52 -1.96 8.00
C LYS A 47 -1.53 -0.80 8.03
N GLN A 48 -1.81 0.20 8.86
CA GLN A 48 -0.84 1.26 9.14
C GLN A 48 0.24 0.70 10.06
N ASP A 49 1.50 0.87 9.68
CA ASP A 49 2.68 0.55 10.49
C ASP A 49 3.56 1.80 10.67
N VAL A 50 4.62 1.71 11.46
CA VAL A 50 5.45 2.88 11.79
C VAL A 50 6.38 3.21 10.62
N GLY A 51 6.07 4.30 9.90
CA GLY A 51 6.82 4.73 8.72
C GLY A 51 6.49 3.93 7.44
N GLU A 52 5.51 3.04 7.52
CA GLU A 52 5.07 2.21 6.41
C GLU A 52 3.55 2.04 6.42
N VAL A 53 2.95 1.80 5.26
CA VAL A 53 1.60 1.25 5.14
C VAL A 53 1.68 -0.11 4.47
N TRP A 54 1.16 -1.13 5.13
CA TRP A 54 1.14 -2.49 4.63
C TRP A 54 -0.17 -2.74 3.91
N VAL A 55 -0.08 -2.91 2.59
CA VAL A 55 -1.24 -3.10 1.72
C VAL A 55 -1.22 -4.52 1.19
N TYR A 56 -2.13 -5.34 1.68
CA TYR A 56 -2.32 -6.71 1.23
C TYR A 56 -3.25 -6.73 0.02
N VAL A 57 -2.78 -7.33 -1.07
CA VAL A 57 -3.50 -7.36 -2.34
C VAL A 57 -3.61 -8.78 -2.87
N PRO A 58 -4.69 -9.11 -3.60
CA PRO A 58 -4.77 -10.40 -4.29
C PRO A 58 -3.66 -10.52 -5.33
N HIS A 59 -3.23 -11.74 -5.59
CA HIS A 59 -2.23 -12.01 -6.61
C HIS A 59 -2.76 -11.61 -8.00
N GLY A 60 -1.85 -11.23 -8.91
CA GLY A 60 -2.22 -10.85 -10.28
C GLY A 60 -2.84 -9.46 -10.44
N ILE A 61 -2.97 -8.68 -9.36
CA ILE A 61 -3.34 -7.26 -9.47
C ILE A 61 -2.30 -6.51 -10.31
N LYS A 62 -2.78 -5.66 -11.22
CA LYS A 62 -1.93 -4.92 -12.17
C LYS A 62 -1.73 -3.46 -11.83
N ARG A 63 -2.66 -2.89 -11.06
CA ARG A 63 -2.67 -1.47 -10.72
C ARG A 63 -3.28 -1.21 -9.36
N ILE A 64 -2.95 -0.07 -8.79
CA ILE A 64 -3.51 0.42 -7.53
C ILE A 64 -3.78 1.91 -7.63
N THR A 65 -4.86 2.38 -7.01
CA THR A 65 -5.13 3.80 -6.82
C THR A 65 -4.83 4.17 -5.37
N ILE A 66 -4.07 5.24 -5.16
CA ILE A 66 -3.66 5.75 -3.86
C ILE A 66 -4.32 7.12 -3.67
N LYS A 67 -5.03 7.32 -2.57
CA LYS A 67 -5.75 8.57 -2.25
C LYS A 67 -5.26 9.10 -0.91
N HIS A 68 -5.06 10.41 -0.80
CA HIS A 68 -4.73 11.10 0.44
C HIS A 68 -5.38 12.49 0.45
N PRO A 69 -5.93 12.98 1.58
CA PRO A 69 -6.57 14.30 1.63
C PRO A 69 -5.61 15.43 1.20
N ASP A 70 -4.38 15.42 1.71
CA ASP A 70 -3.41 16.49 1.43
C ASP A 70 -2.60 16.32 0.13
N PHE A 71 -2.45 15.09 -0.37
CA PHE A 71 -1.63 14.83 -1.57
C PHE A 71 -2.46 14.52 -2.83
N GLY A 72 -3.79 14.45 -2.69
CA GLY A 72 -4.69 14.13 -3.79
C GLY A 72 -4.73 12.64 -4.13
N VAL A 73 -4.92 12.34 -5.42
CA VAL A 73 -5.16 10.98 -5.90
C VAL A 73 -4.17 10.60 -7.00
N TRP A 74 -3.41 9.54 -6.77
CA TRP A 74 -2.67 8.83 -7.80
C TRP A 74 -3.54 7.70 -8.33
N ARG A 75 -4.20 7.94 -9.46
CA ARG A 75 -5.10 6.97 -10.10
C ARG A 75 -4.31 5.98 -10.93
N ASP A 76 -4.76 4.72 -10.88
CA ASP A 76 -4.33 3.66 -11.79
C ASP A 76 -2.80 3.55 -11.94
N TYR A 77 -2.07 3.58 -10.81
CA TYR A 77 -0.64 3.30 -10.83
C TYR A 77 -0.41 1.84 -11.21
N TYR A 78 0.17 1.60 -12.38
CA TYR A 78 0.49 0.26 -12.87
C TYR A 78 1.80 -0.24 -12.27
N PHE A 79 1.79 -1.46 -11.74
CA PHE A 79 3.01 -2.06 -11.21
C PHE A 79 4.00 -2.35 -12.33
N PRO A 80 5.31 -2.07 -12.14
CA PRO A 80 6.33 -2.32 -13.16
C PRO A 80 6.61 -3.81 -13.38
N LEU A 81 6.11 -4.67 -12.48
CA LEU A 81 6.33 -6.11 -12.46
C LEU A 81 5.05 -6.82 -11.97
N PRO A 82 4.86 -8.10 -12.35
CA PRO A 82 3.70 -8.85 -11.90
C PRO A 82 3.73 -9.10 -10.39
N ILE A 83 2.59 -8.87 -9.74
CA ILE A 83 2.41 -9.13 -8.31
C ILE A 83 2.07 -10.61 -8.10
N GLU A 84 3.02 -11.33 -7.51
CA GLU A 84 2.92 -12.77 -7.26
C GLU A 84 2.43 -13.05 -5.84
N LYS A 85 1.74 -14.18 -5.67
CA LYS A 85 1.21 -14.62 -4.37
C LYS A 85 2.32 -14.80 -3.33
N ALA A 86 2.00 -14.51 -2.07
CA ALA A 86 2.90 -14.66 -0.92
C ALA A 86 4.27 -13.96 -1.03
N LYS A 87 4.40 -12.95 -1.91
CA LYS A 87 5.60 -12.11 -2.01
C LYS A 87 5.39 -10.75 -1.34
N THR A 88 6.50 -10.20 -0.85
CA THR A 88 6.55 -8.84 -0.31
C THR A 88 7.24 -7.92 -1.33
N TYR A 89 6.64 -6.77 -1.57
CA TYR A 89 7.16 -5.72 -2.44
C TYR A 89 7.29 -4.43 -1.65
N GLU A 90 8.25 -3.58 -2.04
CA GLU A 90 8.43 -2.25 -1.46
C GLU A 90 8.06 -1.19 -2.49
N MET A 91 7.25 -0.21 -2.07
CA MET A 91 6.90 0.97 -2.86
C MET A 91 7.26 2.22 -2.07
N LYS A 92 8.17 3.04 -2.61
CA LYS A 92 8.56 4.31 -1.99
C LYS A 92 7.71 5.44 -2.56
N LEU A 93 6.92 6.09 -1.70
CA LEU A 93 6.24 7.33 -2.07
C LEU A 93 7.16 8.51 -1.77
N SER A 94 7.69 9.14 -2.80
CA SER A 94 8.39 10.42 -2.67
C SER A 94 7.36 11.55 -2.55
N THR A 95 6.97 11.90 -1.33
CA THR A 95 6.16 13.11 -1.10
C THR A 95 7.06 14.34 -1.12
N GLY A 96 6.63 15.40 -1.82
CA GLY A 96 7.26 16.72 -1.71
C GLY A 96 7.10 17.32 -0.30
N LYS A 97 7.79 18.43 -0.02
CA LYS A 97 7.67 19.15 1.25
C LYS A 97 6.27 19.80 1.32
N VAL A 98 5.46 19.45 2.32
CA VAL A 98 4.17 20.12 2.59
C VAL A 98 4.37 21.12 3.73
N GLU A 99 4.11 22.40 3.44
CA GLU A 99 4.10 23.46 4.44
C GLU A 99 2.65 23.79 4.80
N THR A 100 2.21 23.34 5.97
CA THR A 100 0.88 23.66 6.50
C THR A 100 0.95 25.02 7.19
N ILE A 101 0.42 26.07 6.55
CA ILE A 101 0.28 27.40 7.16
C ILE A 101 -1.05 27.45 7.91
N VAL A 102 -0.99 27.43 9.24
CA VAL A 102 -2.17 27.62 10.09
C VAL A 102 -2.34 29.12 10.36
N THR A 103 -3.32 29.74 9.71
CA THR A 103 -3.67 31.15 9.98
C THR A 103 -4.73 31.22 11.07
N HIS A 104 -4.40 31.79 12.23
CA HIS A 104 -5.41 32.23 13.19
C HIS A 104 -5.88 33.62 12.77
N SER A 105 -7.16 33.74 12.40
CA SER A 105 -7.82 35.04 12.32
C SER A 105 -8.32 35.38 13.72
N VAL A 106 -7.83 36.50 14.26
CA VAL A 106 -8.26 37.09 15.54
C VAL A 106 -9.63 37.76 15.41
#